data_AF-A0A3D0P010-F1
#
_entry.id   AF-A0A3D0P010-F1
#
_cell.length_a   1.000
_cell.length_b   1.000
_cell.length_c   1.000
_cell.angle_alpha   90.00
_cell.angle_beta   90.00
_cell.angle_gamma   90.00
#
_symmetry.space_group_name_H-M   'P 1'
#
loop_
_entity.id
_entity.type
_entity.pdbx_description
1 polymer ?
#
loop_
_entity_poly.entity_id
_entity_poly.type
_entity_poly.pdbx_seq_one_letter_code
_entity_poly.pdbx_strand_id
1 'polypeptide(L)' 'QHFQSFTKRFAAFPVKTELLSRFRSKAEQTDVVAAAEKGDVDVLIGTHRILSNDVTLPKLGLVVVDE' A
#
# COMPACT_ATOMS: atom_id res chain seq x y z
N GLN A 1 6.53 -3.43 10.27
CA GLN A 1 7.95 -3.02 10.19
C GLN A 1 8.25 -2.35 8.84
N HIS A 2 8.04 -3.04 7.70
CA HIS A 2 8.33 -2.51 6.36
C HIS A 2 7.73 -1.13 6.09
N PHE A 3 6.46 -0.90 6.44
CA PHE A 3 5.81 0.41 6.23
C PHE A 3 6.64 1.55 6.84
N GLN A 4 7.00 1.45 8.12
CA GLN A 4 7.80 2.49 8.78
C GLN A 4 9.18 2.65 8.14
N SER A 5 9.84 1.55 7.78
CA SER A 5 11.16 1.60 7.12
C SER A 5 11.08 2.29 5.76
N PHE A 6 10.08 1.98 4.95
CA PHE A 6 9.85 2.58 3.64
C PHE A 6 9.47 4.06 3.76
N THR A 7 8.53 4.41 4.64
CA THR A 7 8.17 5.81 4.90
C THR A 7 9.40 6.63 5.31
N LYS A 8 10.26 6.10 6.20
CA LYS A 8 11.51 6.77 6.58
C LYS A 8 12.48 6.88 5.41
N ARG A 9 12.66 5.80 4.64
CA ARG A 9 13.60 5.74 3.52
C ARG A 9 13.22 6.67 2.38
N PHE A 10 11.93 6.87 2.16
CA PHE A 10 11.35 7.70 1.11
C PHE A 10 10.95 9.11 1.56
N ALA A 11 11.21 9.50 2.81
CA ALA A 11 10.80 10.81 3.33
C ALA A 11 11.32 12.02 2.51
N ALA A 12 12.44 11.87 1.80
CA ALA A 12 13.02 12.90 0.94
C ALA A 12 12.58 12.81 -0.54
N PHE A 13 11.73 11.85 -0.88
CA PHE A 13 11.29 11.58 -2.25
C PHE A 13 9.77 11.73 -2.34
N PRO A 14 9.23 12.14 -3.50
CA PRO A 14 7.79 12.22 -3.72
C PRO A 14 7.20 10.82 -3.99
N VAL A 15 7.41 9.88 -3.06
CA VAL A 15 6.93 8.48 -3.16
C VAL A 15 5.86 8.27 -2.10
N LYS A 16 4.63 8.02 -2.52
CA LYS A 16 3.52 7.74 -1.61
C LYS A 16 3.52 6.27 -1.20
N THR A 17 3.82 6.03 0.07
CA THR A 17 3.76 4.70 0.68
C THR A 17 2.49 4.58 1.52
N GLU A 18 1.68 3.54 1.30
CA GLU A 18 0.46 3.26 2.08
C GLU A 18 0.50 1.88 2.72
N LEU A 19 -0.30 1.71 3.79
CA LEU A 19 -0.42 0.45 4.53
C LEU A 19 -1.85 -0.09 4.49
N LEU A 20 -2.02 -1.27 3.90
CA LEU A 20 -3.27 -2.03 3.94
C LEU A 20 -3.16 -3.20 4.92
N SER A 21 -3.70 -3.02 6.13
CA SER A 21 -3.66 -4.06 7.17
C SER A 21 -4.85 -3.93 8.11
N ARG A 22 -5.08 -4.97 8.93
CA ARG A 22 -6.13 -4.98 9.97
C ARG A 22 -5.97 -3.92 11.07
N PHE A 23 -4.81 -3.27 11.14
CA PHE A 23 -4.54 -2.21 12.12
C PHE A 23 -5.03 -0.83 11.67
N ARG A 24 -5.51 -0.71 10.42
CA ARG A 24 -6.20 0.47 9.92
C ARG A 24 -7.71 0.30 10.12
N SER A 25 -8.39 1.40 10.42
CA SER A 25 -9.85 1.43 10.44
C SER A 25 -10.42 1.10 9.06
N LYS A 26 -11.69 0.69 9.00
CA LYS A 26 -12.36 0.36 7.74
C LYS A 26 -12.40 1.54 6.77
N ALA A 27 -12.58 2.75 7.30
CA ALA A 27 -12.55 3.98 6.51
C ALA A 27 -11.18 4.18 5.85
N GLU A 28 -10.10 4.16 6.63
CA GLU A 28 -8.73 4.27 6.10
C GLU A 28 -8.40 3.18 5.08
N GLN A 29 -8.82 1.93 5.32
CA GLN A 29 -8.61 0.85 4.34
C GLN A 29 -9.33 1.14 3.03
N THR A 30 -10.56 1.67 3.09
CA THR A 30 -11.35 2.02 1.90
C THR A 30 -10.67 3.14 1.12
N ASP A 31 -10.16 4.15 1.82
CA ASP A 31 -9.45 5.28 1.20
C ASP A 31 -8.14 4.83 0.53
N VAL A 32 -7.39 3.93 1.18
CA VAL A 32 -6.16 3.35 0.61
C VAL A 32 -6.46 2.54 -0.64
N VAL A 33 -7.51 1.71 -0.63
CA VAL A 33 -7.92 0.91 -1.79
C VAL A 33 -8.33 1.82 -2.95
N ALA A 34 -9.13 2.85 -2.68
CA ALA A 34 -9.55 3.81 -3.70
C ALA A 34 -8.38 4.61 -4.30
N ALA A 35 -7.38 4.97 -3.47
CA ALA A 35 -6.16 5.63 -3.93
C ALA A 35 -5.27 4.68 -4.75
N ALA A 36 -5.15 3.41 -4.33
CA ALA A 36 -4.39 2.40 -5.04
C ALA A 36 -4.97 2.12 -6.44
N GLU A 37 -6.30 2.03 -6.54
CA GLU A 37 -7.01 1.83 -7.81
C GLU A 37 -6.77 2.99 -8.79
N LYS A 38 -6.70 4.23 -8.30
CA LYS A 38 -6.35 5.41 -9.10
C LYS A 38 -4.89 5.46 -9.54
N GLY A 39 -4.04 4.61 -8.95
CA GLY A 39 -2.59 4.66 -9.16
C GLY A 39 -1.90 5.78 -8.38
N ASP A 40 -2.55 6.34 -7.36
CA ASP A 40 -1.99 7.40 -6.50
C ASP A 40 -1.03 6.84 -5.44
N VAL A 41 -0.94 5.51 -5.30
CA VAL A 41 -0.06 4.82 -4.34
C VAL A 41 1.10 4.19 -5.10
N ASP A 42 2.31 4.68 -4.84
CA ASP A 42 3.53 4.15 -5.47
C ASP A 42 3.97 2.84 -4.80
N VAL A 43 3.83 2.75 -3.47
CA VAL A 43 4.20 1.57 -2.69
C VAL A 43 3.07 1.18 -1.75
N LEU A 44 2.40 0.07 -2.04
CA LEU A 44 1.38 -0.51 -1.17
C LEU A 44 1.98 -1.65 -0.35
N ILE A 45 2.09 -1.46 0.96
CA ILE A 45 2.57 -2.49 1.90
C ILE A 45 1.35 -3.05 2.63
N GLY A 46 1.32 -4.35 2.85
CA GLY A 46 0.18 -4.96 3.51
C GLY A 46 0.38 -6.44 3.75
N THR A 47 -0.64 -7.05 4.34
CA THR A 47 -0.70 -8.50 4.53
C THR A 47 -1.50 -9.14 3.41
N HIS A 48 -1.95 -10.38 3.61
CA HIS A 48 -2.91 -11.09 2.76
C HIS A 48 -4.11 -10.25 2.28
N ARG A 49 -4.48 -9.16 2.96
CA ARG A 49 -5.53 -8.23 2.50
C ARG A 49 -5.27 -7.69 1.08
N ILE A 50 -4.01 -7.52 0.68
CA ILE A 50 -3.64 -7.07 -0.68
C ILE A 50 -4.14 -8.02 -1.76
N LEU A 51 -4.31 -9.30 -1.46
CA LEU A 51 -4.77 -10.31 -2.43
C LEU A 51 -6.30 -10.32 -2.63
N SER A 52 -7.02 -9.40 -1.98
CA SER A 52 -8.47 -9.34 -2.11
C SER A 52 -8.86 -8.76 -3.47
N ASN A 53 -9.97 -9.24 -4.04
CA ASN A 53 -10.44 -8.84 -5.38
C ASN A 53 -10.73 -7.34 -5.54
N ASP A 54 -10.95 -6.61 -4.43
CA ASP A 54 -11.18 -5.17 -4.43
C ASP A 54 -9.90 -4.33 -4.51
N VAL A 55 -8.73 -4.96 -4.45
CA VAL A 55 -7.44 -4.27 -4.56
C VAL A 55 -6.95 -4.33 -6.00
N THR A 56 -7.04 -3.21 -6.71
CA THR A 56 -6.55 -3.07 -8.08
C THR A 56 -5.31 -2.18 -8.12
N LEU A 57 -4.27 -2.63 -8.81
CA LEU A 57 -3.03 -1.88 -9.03
C LEU A 57 -2.81 -1.75 -10.54
N PRO A 58 -3.20 -0.61 -11.16
CA PRO A 58 -3.26 -0.49 -12.62
C PRO A 58 -1.89 -0.58 -13.31
N LYS A 59 -0.79 -0.36 -12.58
CA LYS A 59 0.59 -0.38 -13.08
C LYS A 59 1.53 -1.14 -12.13
N LEU A 60 1.16 -2.37 -11.76
CA LEU A 60 2.00 -3.22 -10.91
C LEU A 60 3.30 -3.59 -11.64
N GLY A 61 4.43 -3.02 -11.21
CA GLY A 61 5.76 -3.28 -11.79
C GLY A 61 6.66 -4.21 -10.97
N LEU A 62 6.42 -4.32 -9.67
CA LEU A 62 7.22 -5.14 -8.75
C LEU A 62 6.33 -5.68 -7.64
N VAL A 63 6.52 -6.96 -7.31
CA VAL A 63 5.95 -7.60 -6.12
C VAL A 63 7.11 -8.09 -5.26
N VAL A 64 7.08 -7.72 -3.99
CA VAL A 64 8.00 -8.25 -2.97
C VAL A 64 7.17 -9.08 -2.01
N VAL A 65 7.55 -10.34 -1.83
CA VAL A 65 6.93 -11.25 -0.86
C VAL A 65 7.96 -11.51 0.23
N ASP A 66 7.54 -11.28 1.47
CA ASP A 66 8.31 -11.53 2.69
C ASP A 66 7.48 -12.44 3.61
N GLU A 67 8.13 -13.14 4.54
CA GLU A 67 7.48 -14.15 5.40
C GLU A 67 6.47 -13.58 6.42
#